data_AF-A0A2A4T8D9-F1
#
_entry.id   AF-A0A2A4T8D9-F1
#
_cell.length_a   1.000
_cell.length_b   1.000
_cell.length_c   1.000
_cell.angle_alpha   90.00
_cell.angle_beta   90.00
_cell.angle_gamma   90.00
#
_symmetry.space_group_name_H-M   'P 1'
#
loop_
_entity.id
_entity.type
_entity.pdbx_description
1 polymer ?
#
loop_
_entity_poly.entity_id
_entity_poly.type
_entity_poly.pdbx_seq_one_letter_code
_entity_poly.pdbx_strand_id
1 'polypeptide(L)'
;MQLNNLIENLETQVECHQTLLHLLQQEAELPANCTVKELDTIHRQRDRLVRKVFKQEQTRIQIIKKYSQEKQSSEQLSLQEIIESCDQRWRNSLTELRSHLIELVDKIQTVGHDIAERAVNRMNCITEVQTKIQRAMKRQTTYSKRGVINRPKGAVVMQRAI
;
A
#
# COMPACT_ATOMS: atom_id res chain seq x y z
N MET A 1 -24.64 25.42 8.28
CA MET A 1 -24.90 23.96 8.29
C MET A 1 -23.78 23.19 7.59
N GLN A 2 -23.38 23.55 6.37
CA GLN A 2 -22.34 22.79 5.64
C GLN A 2 -20.95 22.79 6.29
N LEU A 3 -20.57 23.85 7.02
CA LEU A 3 -19.28 23.88 7.73
C LEU A 3 -19.20 22.84 8.86
N ASN A 4 -20.29 22.61 9.59
CA ASN A 4 -20.34 21.54 10.60
C ASN A 4 -20.22 20.17 9.94
N ASN A 5 -21.00 19.94 8.88
CA ASN A 5 -20.94 18.70 8.11
C ASN A 5 -19.52 18.45 7.55
N LEU A 6 -18.84 19.51 7.12
CA LEU A 6 -17.47 19.43 6.63
C LEU A 6 -16.50 19.04 7.75
N ILE A 7 -16.65 19.60 8.95
CA ILE A 7 -15.84 19.25 10.12
C ILE A 7 -16.06 17.80 10.51
N GLU A 8 -17.31 17.37 10.69
CA GLU A 8 -17.64 15.98 11.03
C GLU A 8 -17.10 14.99 9.99
N ASN A 9 -17.17 15.35 8.70
CA ASN A 9 -16.60 14.55 7.64
C ASN A 9 -15.07 14.48 7.71
N LEU A 10 -14.38 15.60 7.97
CA LEU A 10 -12.92 15.66 8.11
C LEU A 10 -12.46 14.89 9.36
N GLU A 11 -13.16 14.98 10.49
CA GLU A 11 -12.90 14.18 11.70
C GLU A 11 -13.03 12.69 11.38
N THR A 12 -14.11 12.30 10.70
CA THR A 12 -14.30 10.90 10.26
C THR A 12 -13.18 10.45 9.31
N GLN A 13 -12.71 11.34 8.42
CA GLN A 13 -11.56 11.06 7.57
C GLN A 13 -10.29 10.85 8.40
N VAL A 14 -10.02 11.68 9.40
CA VAL A 14 -8.86 11.55 10.30
C VAL A 14 -8.89 10.18 10.98
N GLU A 15 -10.01 9.80 11.59
CA GLU A 15 -10.17 8.50 12.25
C GLU A 15 -9.91 7.32 11.28
N CYS A 16 -10.43 7.43 10.05
CA CYS A 16 -10.22 6.40 9.03
C CYS A 16 -8.74 6.28 8.64
N HIS A 17 -8.04 7.41 8.48
CA HIS A 17 -6.61 7.42 8.13
C HIS A 17 -5.75 6.93 9.30
N GLN A 18 -6.06 7.31 10.54
CA GLN A 18 -5.39 6.78 11.73
C GLN A 18 -5.54 5.26 11.83
N THR A 19 -6.76 4.75 11.62
CA THR A 19 -7.02 3.31 11.62
C THR A 19 -6.25 2.60 10.50
N LEU A 20 -6.20 3.21 9.30
CA LEU A 20 -5.44 2.67 8.17
C LEU A 20 -3.94 2.65 8.45
N LEU A 21 -3.39 3.73 9.01
CA LEU A 21 -1.99 3.81 9.39
C LEU A 21 -1.63 2.74 10.43
N HIS A 22 -2.45 2.58 11.46
CA HIS A 22 -2.25 1.55 12.48
C HIS A 22 -2.24 0.14 11.86
N LEU A 23 -3.16 -0.12 10.93
CA LEU A 23 -3.22 -1.41 10.24
C LEU A 23 -2.01 -1.67 9.34
N LEU A 24 -1.49 -0.63 8.67
CA LEU A 24 -0.25 -0.75 7.89
C LEU A 24 0.96 -0.96 8.80
N GLN A 25 1.01 -0.33 9.97
CA GLN A 25 2.06 -0.57 10.96
C GLN A 25 2.01 -2.02 11.47
N GLN A 26 0.81 -2.55 11.74
CA GLN A 26 0.64 -3.97 12.08
C GLN A 26 1.14 -4.89 10.95
N GLU A 27 0.82 -4.56 9.68
CA GLU A 27 1.35 -5.30 8.52
C GLU A 27 2.88 -5.26 8.46
N ALA A 28 3.47 -4.09 8.74
CA ALA A 28 4.92 -3.88 8.74
C ALA A 28 5.65 -4.66 9.84
N GLU A 29 4.98 -4.93 10.96
CA GLU A 29 5.49 -5.67 12.12
C GLU A 29 5.26 -7.20 12.02
N LEU A 30 4.53 -7.66 10.99
CA LEU A 30 4.29 -9.09 10.82
C LEU A 30 5.60 -9.88 10.72
N PRO A 31 5.73 -10.99 11.46
CA PRO A 31 6.93 -11.79 11.44
C PRO A 31 7.09 -12.49 10.08
N ALA A 32 8.32 -12.85 9.73
CA ALA A 32 8.62 -13.49 8.44
C ALA A 32 7.89 -14.83 8.23
N ASN A 33 7.47 -15.49 9.32
CA ASN A 33 6.71 -16.74 9.30
C ASN A 33 5.18 -16.54 9.40
N CYS A 34 4.69 -15.30 9.22
CA CYS A 34 3.27 -14.99 9.16
C CYS A 34 2.55 -15.91 8.15
N THR A 35 1.37 -16.41 8.53
CA THR A 35 0.57 -17.24 7.66
C THR A 35 -0.10 -16.39 6.57
N VAL A 36 -0.38 -17.03 5.42
CA VAL A 36 -1.14 -16.39 4.33
C VAL A 36 -2.52 -15.90 4.81
N LYS A 37 -3.13 -16.60 5.78
CA LYS A 37 -4.45 -16.26 6.32
C LYS A 37 -4.43 -15.00 7.18
N GLU A 38 -3.39 -14.81 7.99
CA GLU A 38 -3.20 -13.59 8.79
C GLU A 38 -2.98 -12.38 7.86
N LEU A 39 -2.14 -12.54 6.84
CA LEU A 39 -1.89 -11.49 5.84
C LEU A 39 -3.16 -11.14 5.03
N ASP A 40 -3.91 -12.14 4.58
CA ASP A 40 -5.19 -11.94 3.87
C ASP A 40 -6.23 -11.22 4.76
N THR A 41 -6.24 -11.49 6.07
CA THR A 41 -7.14 -10.80 7.01
C THR A 41 -6.83 -9.30 7.06
N ILE A 42 -5.54 -8.96 7.18
CA ILE A 42 -5.06 -7.58 7.19
C ILE A 42 -5.36 -6.89 5.85
N HIS A 43 -5.08 -7.54 4.72
CA HIS A 43 -5.37 -6.99 3.39
C HIS A 43 -6.85 -6.72 3.17
N ARG A 44 -7.74 -7.62 3.60
CA ARG A 44 -9.20 -7.39 3.52
C ARG A 44 -9.65 -6.21 4.37
N GLN A 45 -9.08 -6.04 5.56
CA GLN A 45 -9.39 -4.90 6.43
C GLN A 45 -8.88 -3.59 5.82
N ARG A 46 -7.64 -3.59 5.30
CA ARG A 46 -7.06 -2.48 4.54
C ARG A 46 -7.95 -2.06 3.38
N ASP A 47 -8.35 -3.01 2.54
CA ASP A 47 -9.16 -2.72 1.34
C ASP A 47 -10.54 -2.15 1.71
N ARG A 48 -11.14 -2.62 2.81
CA ARG A 48 -12.38 -2.04 3.34
C ARG A 48 -12.17 -0.60 3.81
N LEU A 49 -11.08 -0.31 4.52
CA LEU A 49 -10.74 1.03 4.98
C LEU A 49 -10.46 1.98 3.81
N VAL A 50 -9.69 1.54 2.81
CA VAL A 50 -9.43 2.33 1.59
C VAL A 50 -10.73 2.72 0.88
N ARG A 51 -11.67 1.76 0.74
CA ARG A 51 -13.00 2.06 0.19
C ARG A 51 -13.79 3.05 1.05
N LYS A 52 -13.68 2.97 2.38
CA LYS A 52 -14.31 3.91 3.31
C LYS A 52 -13.73 5.32 3.16
N VAL A 53 -12.40 5.44 3.11
CA VAL A 53 -11.68 6.70 2.86
C VAL A 53 -12.13 7.31 1.53
N PHE A 54 -12.16 6.51 0.46
CA PHE A 54 -12.62 6.99 -0.85
C PHE A 54 -14.04 7.54 -0.81
N LYS A 55 -14.97 6.85 -0.13
CA LYS A 55 -16.34 7.34 0.05
C LYS A 55 -16.39 8.66 0.82
N GLN A 56 -15.63 8.76 1.91
CA GLN A 56 -15.59 10.01 2.70
C GLN A 56 -15.02 11.16 1.89
N GLU A 57 -14.06 10.92 1.02
CA GLU A 57 -13.51 11.93 0.11
C GLU A 57 -14.53 12.42 -0.92
N GLN A 58 -15.33 11.50 -1.48
CA GLN A 58 -16.46 11.88 -2.33
C GLN A 58 -17.49 12.72 -1.56
N THR A 59 -17.78 12.35 -0.31
CA THR A 59 -18.66 13.12 0.57
C THR A 59 -18.10 14.53 0.82
N ARG A 60 -16.79 14.65 1.11
CA ARG A 60 -16.11 15.94 1.29
C ARG A 60 -16.28 16.85 0.08
N ILE A 61 -16.01 16.32 -1.13
CA ILE A 61 -16.17 17.04 -2.40
C ILE A 61 -17.61 17.51 -2.58
N GLN A 62 -18.60 16.67 -2.26
CA GLN A 62 -20.01 17.04 -2.35
C GLN A 62 -20.41 18.13 -1.35
N ILE A 63 -19.92 18.08 -0.11
CA ILE A 63 -20.17 19.11 0.91
C ILE A 63 -19.58 20.45 0.45
N ILE A 64 -18.34 20.45 -0.03
CA ILE A 64 -17.67 21.64 -0.57
C ILE A 64 -18.45 22.22 -1.76
N LYS A 65 -18.91 21.37 -2.68
CA LYS A 65 -19.73 21.80 -3.82
C LYS A 65 -21.03 22.48 -3.37
N LYS A 66 -21.73 21.90 -2.39
CA LYS A 66 -22.95 22.51 -1.81
C LYS A 66 -22.65 23.83 -1.11
N TYR A 67 -21.55 23.92 -0.36
CA TYR A 67 -21.12 25.15 0.28
C TYR A 67 -20.84 26.26 -0.75
N SER A 68 -20.16 25.94 -1.85
CA SER A 68 -19.89 26.90 -2.92
C SER A 68 -21.17 27.45 -3.55
N GLN A 69 -22.15 26.58 -3.77
CA GLN A 69 -23.48 26.95 -4.29
C GLN A 69 -24.24 27.86 -3.32
N GLU A 70 -24.22 27.56 -2.01
CA GLU A 70 -24.83 28.42 -0.97
C GLU A 70 -24.19 29.81 -0.90
N LYS A 71 -22.90 29.92 -1.24
CA LYS A 71 -22.15 31.18 -1.28
C LYS A 71 -22.24 31.91 -2.63
N GLN A 72 -23.01 31.39 -3.59
CA GLN A 72 -23.14 31.96 -4.94
C GLN A 72 -21.79 32.17 -5.64
N SER A 73 -20.79 31.37 -5.30
CA SER A 73 -19.50 31.40 -5.99
C SER A 73 -19.63 30.76 -7.37
N SER A 74 -19.15 31.44 -8.41
CA SER A 74 -19.12 30.91 -9.78
C SER A 74 -18.10 29.78 -9.95
N GLU A 75 -17.15 29.66 -9.03
CA GLU A 75 -16.06 28.69 -9.07
C GLU A 75 -16.17 27.66 -7.94
N GLN A 76 -15.66 26.46 -8.18
CA GLN A 76 -15.61 25.41 -7.17
C GLN A 76 -14.50 25.71 -6.17
N LEU A 77 -14.89 26.18 -4.98
CA LEU A 77 -13.96 26.48 -3.90
C LEU A 77 -13.20 25.23 -3.44
N SER A 78 -11.91 25.39 -3.17
CA SER A 78 -11.06 24.42 -2.49
C SER A 78 -11.26 24.49 -0.97
N LEU A 79 -10.81 23.44 -0.26
CA LEU A 79 -10.85 23.43 1.21
C LEU A 79 -10.02 24.58 1.81
N GLN A 80 -8.91 24.95 1.18
CA GLN A 80 -8.05 26.04 1.64
C GLN A 80 -8.77 27.40 1.53
N GLU A 81 -9.43 27.66 0.41
CA GLU A 81 -10.20 28.91 0.22
C GLU A 81 -11.39 29.00 1.18
N ILE A 82 -12.02 27.87 1.53
CA ILE A 82 -13.06 27.82 2.57
C ILE A 82 -12.50 28.17 3.94
N ILE A 83 -11.31 27.65 4.30
CA ILE A 83 -10.62 27.97 5.56
C ILE A 83 -10.30 29.47 5.63
N GLU A 84 -9.81 30.05 4.54
CA GLU A 84 -9.44 31.46 4.48
C GLU A 84 -10.67 32.39 4.57
N SER A 85 -11.82 31.97 4.05
CA SER A 85 -13.04 32.80 4.02
C SER A 85 -13.98 32.63 5.22
N CYS A 86 -13.78 31.61 6.07
CA CYS A 86 -14.64 31.37 7.23
C CYS A 86 -14.24 32.17 8.50
N ASP A 87 -15.18 32.30 9.43
CA ASP A 87 -14.94 32.94 10.73
C ASP A 87 -13.82 32.22 11.50
N GLN A 88 -13.10 32.97 12.34
CA GLN A 88 -11.93 32.48 13.08
C GLN A 88 -12.19 31.20 13.87
N ARG A 89 -13.40 31.04 14.42
CA ARG A 89 -13.83 29.83 15.14
C ARG A 89 -13.70 28.57 14.29
N TRP A 90 -14.16 28.62 13.04
CA TRP A 90 -14.15 27.48 12.12
C TRP A 90 -12.79 27.29 11.47
N ARG A 91 -12.11 28.41 11.17
CA ARG A 91 -10.79 28.43 10.55
C ARG A 91 -9.78 27.59 11.32
N ASN A 92 -9.73 27.75 12.66
CA ASN A 92 -8.78 27.00 13.49
C ASN A 92 -9.00 25.49 13.38
N SER A 93 -10.23 25.01 13.62
CA SER A 93 -10.56 23.57 13.58
C SER A 93 -10.32 22.96 12.20
N LEU A 94 -10.73 23.65 11.13
CA LEU A 94 -10.52 23.16 9.76
C LEU A 94 -9.03 23.13 9.37
N THR A 95 -8.25 24.11 9.82
CA THR A 95 -6.80 24.16 9.59
C THR A 95 -6.09 23.01 10.29
N GLU A 96 -6.46 22.74 11.54
CA GLU A 96 -5.92 21.63 12.33
C GLU A 96 -6.24 20.28 11.67
N LEU A 97 -7.52 20.03 11.33
CA LEU A 97 -7.95 18.80 10.68
C LEU A 97 -7.27 18.60 9.32
N ARG A 98 -7.16 19.66 8.51
CA ARG A 98 -6.45 19.61 7.22
C ARG A 98 -4.98 19.24 7.41
N SER A 99 -4.31 19.86 8.37
CA SER A 99 -2.89 19.62 8.63
C SER A 99 -2.65 18.19 9.11
N HIS A 100 -3.50 17.71 10.02
CA HIS A 100 -3.44 16.34 10.53
C HIS A 100 -3.69 15.32 9.41
N LEU A 101 -4.66 15.57 8.52
CA LEU A 101 -4.89 14.70 7.36
C LEU A 101 -3.68 14.64 6.42
N ILE A 102 -3.04 15.78 6.15
CA ILE A 102 -1.83 15.82 5.32
C ILE A 102 -0.73 14.97 5.96
N GLU A 103 -0.49 15.14 7.26
CA GLU A 103 0.51 14.37 8.00
C GLU A 103 0.21 12.86 7.98
N LEU A 104 -1.05 12.46 8.17
CA LEU A 104 -1.45 11.05 8.13
C LEU A 104 -1.26 10.44 6.74
N VAL A 105 -1.62 11.16 5.68
CA VAL A 105 -1.44 10.69 4.30
C VAL A 105 0.04 10.48 3.99
N ASP A 106 0.91 11.41 4.41
CA ASP A 106 2.36 11.29 4.22
C ASP A 106 2.94 10.07 4.96
N LYS A 107 2.54 9.85 6.21
CA LYS A 107 2.91 8.66 6.99
C LYS A 107 2.43 7.36 6.33
N ILE A 108 1.18 7.34 5.85
CA ILE A 108 0.61 6.19 5.16
C ILE A 108 1.38 5.88 3.87
N GLN A 109 1.73 6.92 3.10
CA GLN A 109 2.52 6.75 1.87
C GLN A 109 3.91 6.18 2.17
N THR A 110 4.57 6.69 3.21
CA THR A 110 5.89 6.21 3.64
C THR A 110 5.84 4.73 4.04
N VAL A 111 4.96 4.37 4.98
CA VAL A 111 4.83 2.98 5.44
C VAL A 111 4.38 2.05 4.32
N GLY A 112 3.45 2.51 3.47
CA GLY A 112 2.98 1.77 2.31
C GLY A 112 4.10 1.48 1.30
N HIS A 113 4.99 2.44 1.07
CA HIS A 113 6.17 2.26 0.22
C HIS A 113 7.11 1.19 0.79
N ASP A 114 7.44 1.27 2.07
CA ASP A 114 8.33 0.30 2.73
C ASP A 114 7.78 -1.12 2.73
N ILE A 115 6.46 -1.28 2.88
CA ILE A 115 5.79 -2.59 2.77
C ILE A 115 5.88 -3.11 1.33
N ALA A 116 5.59 -2.26 0.34
CA ALA A 116 5.64 -2.64 -1.07
C ALA A 116 7.06 -3.06 -1.49
N GLU A 117 8.09 -2.31 -1.08
CA GLU A 117 9.48 -2.66 -1.36
C GLU A 117 9.86 -4.01 -0.75
N ARG A 118 9.52 -4.25 0.52
CA ARG A 118 9.73 -5.55 1.18
C ARG A 118 9.02 -6.69 0.47
N ALA A 119 7.79 -6.47 -0.02
CA ALA A 119 7.04 -7.47 -0.78
C ALA A 119 7.71 -7.80 -2.12
N VAL A 120 8.18 -6.79 -2.86
CA VAL A 120 8.91 -6.97 -4.12
C VAL A 120 10.20 -7.76 -3.89
N ASN A 121 10.96 -7.41 -2.85
CA ASN A 121 12.20 -8.11 -2.51
C ASN A 121 11.95 -9.58 -2.16
N ARG A 122 10.90 -9.88 -1.39
CA ARG A 122 10.49 -11.26 -1.08
C ARG A 122 10.12 -12.03 -2.34
N MET A 123 9.36 -11.41 -3.25
CA MET A 123 8.97 -12.03 -4.52
C MET A 123 10.21 -12.36 -5.38
N ASN A 124 11.16 -11.43 -5.48
CA ASN A 124 12.41 -11.64 -6.23
C ASN A 124 13.21 -12.84 -5.69
N CYS A 125 13.33 -12.98 -4.36
CA CYS A 125 13.98 -14.13 -3.74
C CYS A 125 13.28 -15.45 -4.10
N ILE A 126 11.93 -15.49 -4.04
CA ILE A 126 11.15 -16.68 -4.39
C ILE A 126 11.36 -17.04 -5.87
N THR A 127 11.31 -16.06 -6.77
CA THR A 127 11.55 -16.26 -8.21
C THR A 127 12.96 -16.80 -8.48
N GLU A 128 13.97 -16.31 -7.76
CA GLU A 128 15.35 -16.81 -7.89
C GLU A 128 15.45 -18.28 -7.45
N VAL A 129 14.85 -18.63 -6.29
CA VAL A 129 14.82 -20.01 -5.78
C VAL A 129 14.10 -20.93 -6.76
N GLN A 130 12.93 -20.53 -7.26
CA GLN A 130 12.18 -21.28 -8.26
C GLN A 130 13.00 -21.50 -9.54
N THR A 131 13.70 -20.47 -10.01
CA THR A 131 14.58 -20.57 -11.19
C THR A 131 15.72 -21.56 -10.96
N LYS A 132 16.34 -21.54 -9.77
CA LYS A 132 17.40 -22.50 -9.39
C LYS A 132 16.88 -23.93 -9.32
N ILE A 133 15.70 -24.15 -8.70
CA ILE A 133 15.05 -25.46 -8.64
C ILE A 133 14.73 -25.96 -10.05
N GLN A 134 14.14 -25.12 -10.91
CA GLN A 134 13.81 -25.49 -12.28
C GLN A 134 15.06 -25.85 -13.09
N ARG A 135 16.16 -25.10 -12.93
CA ARG A 135 17.46 -25.43 -13.54
C ARG A 135 18.01 -26.75 -13.02
N ALA A 136 17.88 -27.03 -11.71
CA ALA A 136 18.31 -28.30 -11.13
C ALA A 136 17.49 -29.48 -11.66
N MET A 137 16.16 -29.33 -11.77
CA MET A 137 15.27 -30.37 -12.32
C MET A 137 15.51 -30.63 -13.81
N LYS A 138 15.90 -29.61 -14.59
CA LYS A 138 16.27 -29.75 -16.00
C LYS A 138 17.68 -30.33 -16.21
N ARG A 139 18.54 -30.38 -15.19
CA ARG A 139 19.86 -31.01 -15.27
C ARG A 139 19.68 -32.52 -15.13
N GLN A 140 20.10 -33.29 -16.14
CA GLN A 140 20.25 -34.75 -16.00
C GLN A 140 21.22 -35.05 -14.86
N THR A 141 20.89 -36.01 -14.01
CA THR A 141 21.78 -36.45 -12.92
C THR A 141 23.11 -36.87 -13.52
N THR A 142 24.20 -36.24 -13.07
CA THR A 142 25.57 -36.54 -13.52
C THR A 142 25.90 -38.01 -13.30
N TYR A 143 25.28 -38.69 -12.35
CA TYR A 143 25.39 -40.12 -12.13
C TYR A 143 24.04 -40.81 -12.35
N SER A 144 24.06 -41.96 -13.03
CA SER A 144 22.91 -42.87 -13.09
C SER A 144 22.75 -43.61 -11.77
N LYS A 145 21.60 -44.27 -11.55
CA LYS A 145 21.37 -45.14 -10.37
C LYS A 145 22.38 -46.29 -10.23
N ARG A 146 23.18 -46.57 -11.29
CA ARG A 146 24.28 -47.56 -11.29
C ARG A 146 25.66 -46.93 -11.06
N GLY A 147 25.74 -45.64 -10.71
CA GLY A 147 27.01 -44.93 -10.51
C GLY A 147 27.74 -44.54 -11.80
N VAL A 148 27.11 -44.66 -12.97
CA VAL A 148 27.74 -44.30 -14.26
C VAL A 148 27.54 -42.82 -14.55
N ILE A 149 28.61 -42.11 -14.93
CA ILE A 149 28.50 -40.69 -15.28
C ILE A 149 27.70 -40.52 -16.58
N ASN A 150 26.52 -39.89 -16.50
CA ASN A 150 25.77 -39.46 -17.68
C ASN A 150 26.45 -38.21 -18.23
N ARG A 151 27.33 -38.40 -19.22
CA ARG A 151 28.02 -37.29 -19.87
C ARG A 151 27.01 -36.44 -20.66
N PRO A 152 26.95 -35.12 -20.46
CA PRO A 152 26.14 -34.27 -21.32
C PRO A 152 26.65 -34.36 -22.77
N LYS A 153 25.74 -34.34 -23.74
CA LYS A 153 26.08 -34.35 -25.18
C LYS A 153 26.98 -33.13 -25.48
N GLY A 154 28.22 -33.37 -25.89
CA GLY A 154 29.23 -32.34 -26.17
C GLY A 154 30.49 -32.39 -25.30
N ALA A 155 30.60 -33.32 -24.34
CA ALA A 155 31.85 -33.51 -23.58
C ALA A 155 32.95 -34.12 -24.47
N VAL A 156 33.92 -33.29 -24.86
CA VAL A 156 35.13 -33.73 -25.58
C VAL A 156 36.03 -34.50 -24.63
N VAL A 157 36.28 -35.78 -24.94
CA VAL A 157 37.28 -36.57 -24.23
C VAL A 157 38.64 -36.16 -24.79
N MET A 158 39.40 -35.36 -24.03
CA MET A 158 40.83 -35.21 -24.26
C MET A 158 41.49 -36.56 -23.97
N GLN A 159 41.72 -37.37 -25.01
CA GLN A 159 42.58 -38.54 -24.89
C GLN A 159 43.99 -38.02 -24.63
N ARG A 160 44.56 -38.35 -23.46
CA ARG A 160 45.98 -38.15 -23.22
C ARG A 160 46.75 -39.01 -24.23
N ALA A 161 47.51 -38.37 -25.10
CA ALA A 161 48.49 -39.04 -25.94
C ALA A 161 49.50 -39.75 -25.03
N ILE A 162 49.73 -41.03 -25.31
CA ILE A 162 50.81 -41.85 -24.72
C ILE A 162 52.08 -41.56 -25.51
#